data_AF-A0A6B0WUB1-F1
#
_entry.id   AF-A0A6B0WUB1-F1
#
_cell.length_a   1.000
_cell.length_b   1.000
_cell.length_c   1.000
_cell.angle_alpha   90.00
_cell.angle_beta   90.00
_cell.angle_gamma   90.00
#
_symmetry.space_group_name_H-M   'P 1'
#
loop_
_entity.id
_entity.type
_entity.pdbx_description
1 polymer ?
#
loop_
_entity_poly.entity_id
_entity_poly.type
_entity_poly.pdbx_seq_one_letter_code
_entity_poly.pdbx_strand_id
1 'polypeptide(L)'
;MVEGCRGTEPRVFVFAREKGGLINTMSPILFEYGPFRIGVYGVMLAVGLLCASWVLKREFRRRGLDPSLSDRIAFVAVIGGIVGSKIFHVFEYPHAFVADPFGTIFSSVGWAWYGGLLGVAATVLLWLRRYN
;
A
#
# COMPACT_ATOMS: atom_id res chain seq x y z
N MET A 1 15.18 13.25 46.26
CA MET A 1 13.88 12.73 46.71
C MET A 1 12.75 13.53 46.08
N VAL A 2 12.34 13.20 44.86
CA VAL A 2 11.04 13.63 44.31
C VAL A 2 10.51 12.46 43.47
N GLU A 3 9.81 11.54 44.13
CA GLU A 3 8.86 10.63 43.46
C GLU A 3 7.49 11.33 43.41
N GLY A 4 6.73 11.08 42.34
CA GLY A 4 5.28 11.13 42.40
C GLY A 4 4.59 12.14 41.47
N CYS A 5 4.44 11.77 40.20
CA CYS A 5 3.24 12.11 39.41
C CYS A 5 2.99 11.01 38.39
N ARG A 6 2.25 9.96 38.80
CA ARG A 6 1.44 9.15 37.89
C ARG A 6 0.11 9.86 37.68
N GLY A 7 -0.32 9.97 36.43
CA GLY A 7 -1.71 10.25 36.12
C GLY A 7 -1.91 10.92 34.77
N THR A 8 -2.48 10.14 33.84
CA THR A 8 -3.44 10.57 32.80
C THR A 8 -2.95 11.57 31.73
N GLU A 9 -2.68 11.10 30.51
CA GLU A 9 -3.58 11.21 29.34
C GLU A 9 -3.01 10.41 28.13
N PRO A 10 -3.79 9.52 27.48
CA PRO A 10 -3.41 8.88 26.22
C PRO A 10 -3.87 9.73 25.03
N ARG A 11 -3.13 9.65 23.92
CA ARG A 11 -3.39 10.27 22.59
C ARG A 11 -2.87 11.71 22.45
N VAL A 12 -1.69 11.87 21.87
CA VAL A 12 -1.42 12.45 20.53
C VAL A 12 0.09 12.36 20.31
N PHE A 13 0.53 11.51 19.37
CA PHE A 13 1.90 11.53 18.83
C PHE A 13 2.11 12.84 18.06
N VAL A 14 2.40 13.93 18.77
CA VAL A 14 2.94 15.14 18.15
C VAL A 14 4.40 14.82 17.83
N PHE A 15 4.68 14.54 16.56
CA PHE A 15 6.04 14.50 16.02
C PHE A 15 6.70 15.87 16.24
N ALA A 16 7.44 15.99 17.33
CA ALA A 16 8.35 17.08 17.58
C ALA A 16 9.35 17.15 16.42
N ARG A 17 9.30 18.27 15.69
CA ARG A 17 10.19 18.60 14.58
C ARG A 17 11.56 18.94 15.15
N GLU A 18 12.44 17.96 15.20
CA GLU A 18 13.84 18.15 15.59
C GLU A 18 14.60 18.85 14.45
N LYS A 19 15.02 20.08 14.71
CA LYS A 19 15.89 20.88 13.84
C LYS A 19 17.34 20.67 14.26
N GLY A 20 18.17 20.18 13.32
CA GLY A 20 19.59 20.55 13.26
C GLY A 20 20.61 19.42 13.41
N GLY A 21 21.27 19.10 12.30
CA GLY A 21 22.72 18.81 12.28
C GLY A 21 23.16 17.35 12.28
N LEU A 22 23.69 16.91 11.14
CA LEU A 22 24.71 15.84 11.00
C LEU A 22 24.30 14.38 11.29
N ILE A 23 23.20 13.95 10.68
CA ILE A 23 23.09 12.60 10.13
C ILE A 23 22.58 12.75 8.70
N ASN A 24 23.11 11.97 7.76
CA ASN A 24 22.57 11.88 6.41
C ASN A 24 21.21 11.15 6.48
N THR A 25 20.22 11.77 7.12
CA THR A 25 18.84 11.32 7.14
C THR A 25 18.29 11.57 5.74
N MET A 26 18.28 10.53 4.92
CA MET A 26 17.35 10.47 3.80
C MET A 26 15.94 10.72 4.36
N SER A 27 15.46 11.95 4.25
CA SER A 27 14.08 12.29 4.56
C SER A 27 13.19 11.53 3.56
N PRO A 28 12.24 10.68 3.99
CA PRO A 28 11.42 9.90 3.07
C PRO A 28 10.25 10.73 2.53
N ILE A 29 10.51 11.98 2.15
CA ILE A 29 9.51 12.96 1.74
C ILE A 29 10.03 13.62 0.47
N LEU A 30 9.43 13.33 -0.69
CA LEU A 30 9.91 13.86 -1.98
C LEU A 30 9.50 15.31 -2.22
N PHE A 31 8.29 15.69 -1.80
CA PHE A 31 7.73 17.03 -2.02
C PHE A 31 6.73 17.35 -0.91
N GLU A 32 6.94 18.47 -0.20
CA GLU A 32 5.93 19.09 0.68
C GLU A 32 5.30 20.27 -0.07
N TYR A 33 4.15 20.05 -0.71
CA TYR A 33 3.30 21.12 -1.25
C TYR A 33 2.09 21.26 -0.31
N GLY A 34 2.23 22.09 0.73
CA GLY A 34 1.16 22.34 1.70
C GLY A 34 0.65 21.05 2.39
N PRO A 35 -0.67 20.80 2.51
CA PRO A 35 -1.23 19.68 3.26
C PRO A 35 -1.00 18.29 2.63
N PHE A 36 -0.40 18.21 1.44
CA PHE A 36 -0.13 16.95 0.75
C PHE A 36 1.32 16.50 0.94
N ARG A 37 1.51 15.44 1.73
CA ARG A 37 2.81 14.76 1.90
C ARG A 37 2.84 13.50 1.03
N ILE A 38 3.61 13.54 -0.06
CA ILE A 38 3.86 12.36 -0.90
C ILE A 38 5.08 11.63 -0.34
N GLY A 39 4.88 10.45 0.24
CA GLY A 39 5.96 9.60 0.73
C GLY A 39 6.69 8.90 -0.42
N VAL A 40 8.01 8.67 -0.25
CA VAL A 40 8.85 7.92 -1.20
C VAL A 40 8.28 6.55 -1.53
N TYR A 41 7.64 5.91 -0.55
CA TYR A 41 7.02 4.60 -0.72
C TYR A 41 5.98 4.57 -1.84
N GLY A 42 5.05 5.55 -1.87
CA GLY A 42 4.02 5.62 -2.90
C GLY A 42 4.61 5.88 -4.29
N VAL A 43 5.64 6.72 -4.36
CA VAL A 43 6.33 7.01 -5.62
C VAL A 43 7.04 5.77 -6.15
N MET A 44 7.76 5.03 -5.30
CA MET A 44 8.40 3.78 -5.69
C MET A 44 7.39 2.72 -6.14
N LEU A 45 6.24 2.62 -5.47
CA LEU A 45 5.15 1.73 -5.90
C LEU A 45 4.59 2.12 -7.27
N ALA A 46 4.36 3.41 -7.51
CA ALA A 46 3.90 3.89 -8.81
C ALA A 46 4.91 3.57 -9.93
N VAL A 47 6.20 3.81 -9.69
CA VAL A 47 7.28 3.45 -10.62
C VAL A 47 7.32 1.93 -10.86
N GLY A 48 7.19 1.12 -9.81
CA GLY A 48 7.12 -0.33 -9.91
C GLY A 48 5.96 -0.79 -10.79
N LEU A 49 4.77 -0.22 -10.62
CA LEU A 49 3.58 -0.51 -11.42
C LEU A 49 3.77 -0.13 -12.90
N LEU A 50 4.38 1.03 -13.17
CA LEU A 50 4.68 1.48 -14.52
C LEU A 50 5.69 0.55 -15.20
N CYS A 51 6.77 0.18 -14.51
CA CYS A 51 7.76 -0.77 -15.00
C CYS A 51 7.12 -2.14 -15.30
N ALA A 52 6.30 -2.66 -14.39
CA ALA A 52 5.61 -3.93 -14.57
C ALA A 52 4.65 -3.89 -15.78
N SER A 53 3.89 -2.81 -15.94
CA SER A 53 2.97 -2.63 -17.07
C SER A 53 3.72 -2.54 -18.39
N TRP A 54 4.89 -1.88 -18.41
CA TRP A 54 5.73 -1.78 -19.60
C TRP A 54 6.32 -3.12 -20.01
N VAL A 55 6.82 -3.91 -19.04
CA VAL A 55 7.30 -5.27 -19.28
C VAL A 55 6.16 -6.17 -19.78
N LEU A 56 4.97 -6.08 -19.19
CA LEU A 56 3.81 -6.86 -19.60
C LEU A 56 3.40 -6.55 -21.05
N LYS A 57 3.35 -5.28 -21.44
CA LYS A 57 3.09 -4.88 -22.83
C LYS A 57 4.14 -5.41 -23.81
N ARG A 58 5.41 -5.39 -23.41
CA ARG A 58 6.51 -5.92 -24.22
C ARG A 58 6.39 -7.42 -24.43
N GLU A 59 5.99 -8.17 -23.41
CA GLU A 59 5.76 -9.61 -23.48
C GLU A 59 4.55 -9.96 -24.35
N PHE A 60 3.44 -9.21 -24.22
CA PHE A 60 2.26 -9.38 -25.08
C PHE A 60 2.59 -9.16 -26.56
N ARG A 61 3.38 -8.13 -26.86
CA ARG A 61 3.86 -7.86 -28.22
C ARG A 61 4.74 -8.99 -28.77
N ARG A 62 5.55 -9.64 -27.91
CA ARG A 62 6.36 -10.82 -28.31
C ARG A 62 5.49 -12.03 -28.63
N ARG A 63 4.38 -12.19 -27.93
CA ARG A 63 3.44 -13.31 -28.13
C ARG A 63 2.39 -13.05 -29.22
N GLY A 64 2.42 -11.89 -29.86
CA GLY A 64 1.42 -11.50 -30.87
C GLY A 64 0.02 -11.30 -30.30
N LEU A 65 -0.10 -11.07 -28.98
CA LEU A 65 -1.37 -10.86 -28.30
C LEU A 65 -1.82 -9.41 -28.43
N ASP A 66 -3.13 -9.20 -28.46
CA ASP A 66 -3.73 -7.88 -28.59
C ASP A 66 -3.31 -6.96 -27.41
N PRO A 67 -2.76 -5.76 -27.68
CA PRO A 67 -2.36 -4.81 -26.64
C PRO A 67 -3.49 -4.45 -25.67
N SER A 68 -4.74 -4.47 -26.13
CA SER A 68 -5.92 -4.16 -25.31
C SER A 68 -6.11 -5.16 -24.15
N LEU A 69 -5.64 -6.40 -24.31
CA LEU A 69 -5.72 -7.42 -23.27
C LEU A 69 -4.71 -7.15 -22.14
N SER A 70 -3.54 -6.61 -22.48
CA SER A 70 -2.49 -6.25 -21.51
C SER A 70 -2.96 -5.15 -20.55
N ASP A 71 -3.63 -4.11 -21.09
CA ASP A 71 -4.18 -3.02 -20.27
C ASP A 71 -5.29 -3.51 -19.33
N ARG A 72 -6.15 -4.42 -19.80
CA ARG A 72 -7.20 -5.03 -18.96
C ARG A 72 -6.61 -5.84 -17.80
N ILE A 73 -5.59 -6.64 -18.07
CA ILE A 73 -4.92 -7.44 -17.03
C ILE A 73 -4.25 -6.52 -16.01
N ALA A 74 -3.55 -5.48 -16.45
CA ALA A 74 -2.93 -4.51 -15.55
C ALA A 74 -3.97 -3.83 -14.65
N PHE A 75 -5.12 -3.44 -15.21
CA PHE A 75 -6.20 -2.82 -14.44
C PHE A 75 -6.80 -3.77 -13.40
N VAL A 76 -7.10 -5.01 -13.80
CA VAL A 76 -7.62 -6.06 -12.91
C VAL A 76 -6.59 -6.41 -11.82
N ALA A 77 -5.30 -6.44 -12.15
CA ALA A 77 -4.23 -6.67 -11.19
C ALA A 77 -4.20 -5.57 -10.12
N VAL A 78 -4.24 -4.29 -10.50
CA VAL A 78 -4.24 -3.18 -9.52
C VAL A 78 -5.43 -3.28 -8.56
N ILE A 79 -6.63 -3.53 -9.08
CA ILE A 79 -7.83 -3.69 -8.24
C ILE A 79 -7.68 -4.89 -7.30
N GLY A 80 -7.24 -6.04 -7.83
CA GLY A 80 -7.01 -7.25 -7.05
C GLY A 80 -5.98 -7.07 -5.93
N GLY A 81 -4.92 -6.28 -6.19
CA GLY A 81 -3.91 -5.94 -5.19
C GLY A 81 -4.46 -5.05 -4.07
N ILE A 82 -5.23 -4.00 -4.41
CA ILE A 82 -5.85 -3.11 -3.43
C ILE A 82 -6.82 -3.90 -2.55
N VAL A 83 -7.71 -4.68 -3.16
CA VAL A 83 -8.70 -5.48 -2.43
C VAL A 83 -8.03 -6.57 -1.58
N GLY A 84 -7.07 -7.30 -2.15
CA GLY A 84 -6.33 -8.34 -1.43
C GLY A 84 -5.54 -7.81 -0.24
N SER A 85 -4.92 -6.63 -0.36
CA SER A 85 -4.20 -5.99 0.74
C SER A 85 -5.10 -5.67 1.93
N LYS A 86 -6.34 -5.24 1.68
CA LYS A 86 -7.33 -4.96 2.72
C LYS A 86 -7.87 -6.24 3.36
N ILE A 87 -8.19 -7.26 2.57
CA ILE A 87 -8.66 -8.56 3.08
C ILE A 87 -7.60 -9.19 3.98
N PHE A 88 -6.33 -9.18 3.55
CA PHE A 88 -5.25 -9.75 4.33
C PHE A 88 -4.99 -8.96 5.62
N HIS A 89 -5.14 -7.63 5.59
CA HIS A 89 -5.03 -6.82 6.81
C HIS A 89 -6.11 -7.18 7.85
N VAL A 90 -7.34 -7.45 7.41
CA VAL A 90 -8.41 -7.94 8.30
C VAL A 90 -8.06 -9.30 8.90
N PHE A 91 -7.42 -10.17 8.11
CA PHE A 91 -7.00 -11.49 8.58
C PHE A 91 -5.84 -11.44 9.58
N GLU A 92 -4.94 -10.47 9.44
CA GLU A 92 -3.79 -10.29 10.31
C GLU A 92 -4.16 -9.68 11.67
N TYR A 93 -5.22 -8.86 11.72
CA TYR A 93 -5.71 -8.23 12.96
C TYR A 93 -7.18 -8.58 13.26
N PRO A 94 -7.51 -9.85 13.51
CA PRO A 94 -8.89 -10.28 13.75
C PRO A 94 -9.47 -9.64 15.03
N HIS A 95 -8.64 -9.42 16.05
CA HIS A 95 -9.05 -8.79 17.31
C HIS A 95 -9.44 -7.31 17.15
N ALA A 96 -8.78 -6.57 16.25
CA ALA A 96 -9.12 -5.18 15.95
C ALA A 96 -10.41 -5.10 15.11
N PHE A 97 -10.63 -6.08 14.22
CA PHE A 97 -11.84 -6.20 13.41
C PHE A 97 -13.10 -6.48 14.25
N VAL A 98 -13.01 -7.32 15.29
CA VAL A 98 -14.15 -7.60 16.19
C VAL A 98 -14.47 -6.41 17.10
N ALA A 99 -13.47 -5.60 17.46
CA ALA A 99 -13.66 -4.44 18.32
C ALA A 99 -14.33 -3.26 17.58
N ASP A 100 -13.95 -3.00 16.32
CA ASP A 100 -14.58 -1.95 15.50
C ASP A 100 -14.48 -2.26 13.99
N PRO A 101 -15.52 -2.86 13.38
CA PRO A 101 -15.50 -3.33 11.99
C PRO A 101 -15.37 -2.17 10.99
N PHE A 102 -16.07 -1.06 11.24
CA PHE A 102 -16.06 0.10 10.35
C PHE A 102 -14.77 0.90 10.48
N GLY A 103 -14.24 1.05 11.70
CA GLY A 103 -12.96 1.71 11.95
C GLY A 103 -11.78 1.00 11.28
N THR A 104 -11.75 -0.34 11.31
CA THR A 104 -10.64 -1.13 10.73
C THR A 104 -10.64 -1.12 9.20
N ILE A 105 -11.83 -1.14 8.57
CA ILE A 105 -11.95 -1.11 7.10
C ILE A 105 -11.62 0.29 6.56
N PHE A 106 -12.13 1.36 7.20
CA PHE A 106 -11.93 2.74 6.76
C PHE A 106 -10.66 3.40 7.29
N SER A 107 -9.93 2.77 8.20
CA SER A 107 -8.62 3.27 8.63
C SER A 107 -7.68 3.42 7.45
N SER A 108 -7.07 4.61 7.35
CA SER A 108 -6.04 4.94 6.35
C SER A 108 -4.72 4.22 6.60
N VAL A 109 -4.58 3.56 7.76
CA VAL A 109 -3.40 2.81 8.19
C VAL A 109 -3.76 1.32 8.22
N GLY A 110 -3.03 0.49 7.46
CA GLY A 110 -3.31 -0.95 7.39
C GLY A 110 -3.27 -1.56 6.00
N TRP A 111 -2.20 -1.32 5.25
CA TRP A 111 -2.00 -1.90 3.91
C TRP A 111 -1.00 -3.05 4.01
N ALA A 112 -1.50 -4.30 4.03
CA ALA A 112 -0.63 -5.47 4.07
C ALA A 112 -0.03 -5.74 2.69
N TRP A 113 1.29 -5.58 2.55
CA TRP A 113 1.98 -5.79 1.28
C TRP A 113 1.84 -7.24 0.77
N TYR A 114 1.91 -8.22 1.66
CA TYR A 114 1.69 -9.64 1.34
C TYR A 114 0.29 -9.89 0.77
N GLY A 115 -0.73 -9.24 1.33
CA GLY A 115 -2.10 -9.30 0.83
C GLY A 115 -2.24 -8.71 -0.56
N GLY A 116 -1.51 -7.64 -0.87
CA GLY A 116 -1.45 -7.06 -2.20
C GLY A 116 -0.89 -8.06 -3.21
N LEU A 117 0.28 -8.65 -2.92
CA LEU A 117 0.92 -9.62 -3.82
C LEU A 117 0.04 -10.86 -4.06
N LEU A 118 -0.50 -11.45 -2.99
CA LEU A 118 -1.39 -12.62 -3.08
C LEU A 118 -2.70 -12.27 -3.79
N GLY A 119 -3.25 -11.08 -3.54
CA GLY A 119 -4.46 -10.59 -4.19
C GLY A 119 -4.30 -10.43 -5.70
N VAL A 120 -3.18 -9.86 -6.16
CA VAL A 120 -2.88 -9.77 -7.60
C VAL A 120 -2.77 -11.16 -8.20
N ALA A 121 -1.98 -12.05 -7.60
CA ALA A 121 -1.74 -13.39 -8.12
C ALA A 121 -3.05 -14.20 -8.23
N ALA A 122 -3.87 -14.20 -7.18
CA ALA A 122 -5.16 -14.86 -7.17
C ALA A 122 -6.11 -14.28 -8.23
N THR A 123 -6.22 -12.95 -8.31
CA THR A 123 -7.13 -12.28 -9.24
C THR A 123 -6.75 -12.58 -10.70
N VAL A 124 -5.47 -12.46 -11.05
CA VAL A 124 -4.99 -12.75 -12.41
C VAL A 124 -5.17 -14.23 -12.75
N LEU A 125 -4.89 -15.14 -11.81
CA LEU A 125 -5.08 -16.57 -12.02
C LEU A 125 -6.56 -16.93 -12.27
N LEU A 126 -7.47 -16.37 -11.47
CA LEU A 126 -8.91 -16.57 -11.63
C LEU A 126 -9.41 -15.99 -12.94
N TRP A 127 -8.89 -14.83 -13.34
CA TRP A 127 -9.26 -14.20 -14.60
C TRP A 127 -8.77 -15.00 -15.82
N LEU A 128 -7.54 -15.53 -15.78
CA LEU A 128 -7.02 -16.42 -16.82
C LEU A 128 -7.82 -17.72 -16.92
N ARG A 129 -8.22 -18.30 -15.78
CA ARG A 129 -9.10 -19.49 -15.75
C ARG A 129 -10.48 -19.25 -16.32
N ARG A 130 -10.96 -18.01 -16.32
CA ARG A 130 -12.28 -17.65 -16.88
C ARG A 130 -12.21 -17.37 -18.38
N TYR A 131 -11.02 -17.07 -18.91
CA TYR A 131 -10.80 -16.78 -20.32
C TYR A 131 -10.46 -18.03 -21.16
N ASN A 132 -9.98 -19.10 -20.51
CA ASN A 132 -9.71 -20.40 -21.11
C ASN A 132 -10.92 -21.33 -20.99
#